data_AF-A0A2R3WME8-F1
#
_entry.id   AF-A0A2R3WME8-F1
#
_cell.length_a   1.000
_cell.length_b   1.000
_cell.length_c   1.000
_cell.angle_alpha   90.00
_cell.angle_beta   90.00
_cell.angle_gamma   90.00
#
_symmetry.space_group_name_H-M   'P 1'
#
loop_
_entity.id
_entity.type
_entity.pdbx_description
1 polymer ?
#
loop_
_entity_poly.entity_id
_entity_poly.type
_entity_poly.pdbx_seq_one_letter_code
_entity_poly.pdbx_strand_id
1 'polypeptide(L)' 'VQWLYGCDLLSDGSVHGFFRNGYDGRDFISFDLGSGRFMAADSAAEITRRCWEHEFNEVERWTNYLKHI' A
#
# COMPACT_ATOMS: atom_id res chain seq x y z
N VAL A 1 -0.67 -4.29 -15.88
CA VAL A 1 -0.82 -3.94 -14.45
C VAL A 1 -0.58 -5.19 -13.62
N GLN A 2 0.23 -5.08 -12.58
CA GLN A 2 0.54 -6.16 -11.65
C GLN A 2 0.15 -5.72 -10.25
N TRP A 3 -0.45 -6.65 -9.50
CA TRP A 3 -0.92 -6.42 -8.14
C TRP A 3 -0.26 -7.45 -7.24
N LEU A 4 0.29 -6.98 -6.13
CA LEU A 4 0.91 -7.80 -5.11
C LEU A 4 0.49 -7.26 -3.74
N TYR A 5 -0.10 -8.09 -2.91
CA TYR A 5 -0.44 -7.74 -1.54
C TYR A 5 -0.33 -8.97 -0.65
N GLY A 6 -0.08 -8.76 0.64
CA GLY A 6 0.10 -9.85 1.59
C GLY A 6 0.34 -9.35 3.00
N CYS A 7 0.40 -10.29 3.93
CA CYS A 7 0.73 -10.06 5.32
C CYS A 7 1.61 -11.17 5.87
N ASP A 8 2.55 -10.80 6.74
CA ASP A 8 3.44 -11.69 7.46
C ASP A 8 3.19 -11.54 8.98
N LEU A 9 3.06 -12.68 9.67
CA LEU A 9 3.00 -12.71 11.13
C LEU A 9 4.42 -12.89 11.69
N LEU A 10 4.91 -11.89 12.40
CA LEU A 10 6.25 -11.88 12.97
C LEU A 10 6.29 -12.62 14.33
N SER A 11 7.49 -13.03 14.74
CA SER A 11 7.68 -13.81 15.97
C SER A 11 7.32 -13.06 17.26
N ASP A 12 7.28 -11.73 17.23
CA ASP A 12 6.82 -10.87 18.32
C ASP A 12 5.28 -10.71 18.35
N GLY A 13 4.57 -11.37 17.42
CA GLY A 13 3.12 -11.32 17.27
C GLY A 13 2.62 -10.11 16.48
N SER A 14 3.52 -9.25 15.96
CA SER A 14 3.12 -8.15 15.10
C SER A 14 2.81 -8.63 13.67
N VAL A 15 1.94 -7.89 12.98
CA VAL A 15 1.58 -8.15 11.58
C VAL A 15 2.25 -7.12 10.69
N HIS A 16 3.00 -7.58 9.70
CA HIS A 16 3.54 -6.74 8.64
C HIS A 16 2.71 -6.93 7.37
N GLY A 17 2.02 -5.90 6.93
CA GLY A 17 1.19 -5.93 5.72
C GLY A 17 1.75 -5.05 4.62
N PHE A 18 1.61 -5.48 3.36
CA PHE A 18 2.05 -4.71 2.21
C PHE A 18 1.05 -4.79 1.05
N PHE A 19 1.09 -3.75 0.23
CA PHE A 19 0.43 -3.68 -1.06
C PHE A 19 1.34 -2.99 -2.07
N ARG A 20 1.31 -3.44 -3.32
CA ARG A 20 2.08 -2.89 -4.42
C ARG A 20 1.32 -3.06 -5.72
N ASN A 21 1.30 -1.99 -6.51
CA ASN A 21 0.77 -1.96 -7.85
C ASN A 21 1.86 -1.46 -8.80
N GLY A 22 2.01 -2.13 -9.94
CA GLY A 22 3.04 -1.85 -10.93
C GLY A 22 2.55 -2.02 -12.37
N TYR A 23 3.34 -1.49 -13.31
CA TYR A 23 3.12 -1.59 -14.75
C TYR A 23 4.42 -2.03 -15.40
N ASP A 24 4.33 -2.96 -16.35
CA ASP A 24 5.47 -3.48 -17.11
C ASP A 24 6.66 -3.95 -16.24
N GLY A 25 6.35 -4.48 -15.06
CA GLY A 25 7.35 -4.96 -14.11
C GLY A 25 8.05 -3.86 -13.31
N ARG A 26 7.60 -2.61 -13.42
CA ARG A 26 8.07 -1.47 -12.62
C ARG A 26 7.05 -1.11 -11.56
N ASP A 27 7.53 -0.75 -10.38
CA ASP A 27 6.69 -0.25 -9.30
C ASP A 27 6.05 1.08 -9.71
N PHE A 28 4.79 1.26 -9.32
CA PHE A 28 4.05 2.51 -9.54
C PHE A 28 3.63 3.12 -8.21
N ILE A 29 2.90 2.38 -7.38
CA ILE A 29 2.51 2.81 -6.04
C ILE A 29 2.53 1.62 -5.07
N SER A 30 2.91 1.86 -3.83
CA SER A 30 2.92 0.85 -2.77
C SER A 30 2.40 1.40 -1.45
N PHE A 31 1.95 0.52 -0.58
CA PHE A 31 1.52 0.82 0.79
C PHE A 31 2.14 -0.17 1.74
N ASP A 32 2.73 0.34 2.81
CA ASP A 32 3.32 -0.47 3.88
C ASP A 32 2.55 -0.19 5.17
N LEU A 33 2.04 -1.24 5.80
CA LEU A 33 1.22 -1.14 7.01
C LEU A 33 1.99 -0.52 8.17
N GLY A 34 3.30 -0.77 8.27
CA GLY A 34 4.16 -0.21 9.31
C GLY A 34 4.29 1.31 9.19
N SER A 35 4.40 1.82 7.95
CA SER A 35 4.42 3.26 7.67
C SER A 35 3.03 3.91 7.71
N GLY A 36 1.97 3.15 7.40
CA GLY A 36 0.60 3.64 7.26
C GLY A 36 0.41 4.66 6.14
N ARG A 37 1.27 4.66 5.11
CA ARG A 37 1.27 5.65 4.03
C ARG A 37 1.56 5.02 2.67
N PHE A 38 1.10 5.68 1.62
CA PHE A 38 1.44 5.31 0.26
C PHE A 38 2.80 5.88 -0.15
N MET A 39 3.55 5.11 -0.92
CA MET A 39 4.78 5.51 -1.58
C MET A 39 4.58 5.48 -3.09
N ALA A 40 4.71 6.64 -3.75
CA ALA A 40 4.69 6.76 -5.19
C ALA A 40 6.09 6.56 -5.77
N ALA A 41 6.19 5.84 -6.89
CA ALA A 41 7.46 5.59 -7.57
C ALA A 41 7.88 6.73 -8.51
N ASP A 42 6.92 7.51 -9.03
CA ASP A 42 7.16 8.62 -9.94
C ASP A 42 6.11 9.74 -9.81
N SER A 43 6.26 10.79 -10.63
CA SER A 43 5.36 11.95 -10.62
C SER A 43 3.92 11.64 -11.04
N ALA A 44 3.71 10.62 -11.87
CA ALA A 44 2.36 10.20 -12.24
C ALA A 44 1.70 9.45 -11.08
N ALA A 45 2.43 8.58 -10.39
CA ALA A 45 1.97 7.91 -9.19
C ALA A 45 1.70 8.87 -8.03
N GLU A 46 2.39 10.01 -7.94
CA GLU A 46 2.11 11.06 -6.95
C GLU A 46 0.70 11.66 -7.10
N ILE A 47 0.19 11.75 -8.33
CA ILE A 47 -1.19 12.20 -8.57
C ILE A 47 -2.17 11.17 -7.98
N THR A 48 -1.95 9.88 -8.24
CA THR A 48 -2.74 8.79 -7.67
C THR A 48 -2.67 8.79 -6.15
N ARG A 49 -1.46 8.94 -5.57
CA ARG A 49 -1.25 8.98 -4.12
C ARG A 49 -2.10 10.06 -3.46
N ARG A 50 -2.05 11.30 -3.98
CA ARG A 50 -2.83 12.42 -3.43
C ARG A 50 -4.34 12.17 -3.50
N CYS A 51 -4.82 11.68 -4.64
CA CYS A 51 -6.22 11.37 -4.83
C CYS A 51 -6.69 10.26 -3.86
N TRP A 52 -5.91 9.19 -3.70
CA TRP A 52 -6.20 8.09 -2.77
C TRP A 52 -6.17 8.51 -1.29
N GLU A 53 -5.17 9.32 -0.90
CA GLU A 53 -5.01 9.79 0.48
C GLU A 53 -6.07 10.84 0.86
N HIS A 54 -6.43 11.75 -0.04
CA HIS A 54 -7.30 12.88 0.30
C HIS A 54 -8.76 12.72 -0.12
N GLU A 55 -9.05 12.05 -1.23
CA GLU A 55 -10.41 11.98 -1.78
C GLU A 55 -11.11 10.67 -1.42
N PHE A 56 -10.36 9.56 -1.38
CA PHE A 56 -10.93 8.21 -1.24
C PHE A 56 -10.66 7.53 0.11
N ASN A 57 -9.91 8.18 1.02
CA ASN A 57 -9.57 7.63 2.33
C ASN A 57 -8.98 6.21 2.26
N GLU A 58 -8.20 5.93 1.22
CA GLU A 58 -7.65 4.60 0.95
C GLU A 58 -6.64 4.17 2.02
N VAL A 59 -6.01 5.12 2.71
CA VAL A 59 -5.10 4.83 3.83
C VAL A 59 -5.82 4.06 4.93
N GLU A 60 -7.02 4.49 5.33
CA GLU A 60 -7.81 3.78 6.33
C GLU A 60 -8.25 2.40 5.81
N ARG A 61 -8.71 2.34 4.56
CA ARG A 61 -9.15 1.09 3.93
C ARG A 61 -8.06 0.03 3.92
N TRP A 62 -6.85 0.38 3.46
CA TRP A 62 -5.71 -0.54 3.41
C TRP A 62 -5.16 -0.87 4.80
N THR A 63 -5.15 0.09 5.72
CA THR A 63 -4.76 -0.17 7.11
C THR A 63 -5.68 -1.22 7.74
N ASN A 64 -6.99 -1.07 7.57
CA ASN A 64 -7.97 -2.02 8.14
C ASN A 64 -7.89 -3.38 7.46
N TYR A 65 -7.80 -3.41 6.13
CA TYR A 65 -7.69 -4.67 5.39
C TYR A 65 -6.44 -5.46 5.81
N LEU A 66 -5.27 -4.83 5.83
CA LEU A 66 -4.01 -5.52 6.11
C LEU A 66 -3.81 -5.88 7.59
N LYS A 67 -4.53 -5.25 8.52
CA LYS A 67 -4.51 -5.60 9.96
C LYS A 67 -5.39 -6.78 10.32
N HIS A 68 -6.43 -7.05 9.54
CA HIS A 68 -7.52 -7.95 9.91
C HIS A 68 -7.72 -9.10 8.91
N ILE A 69 -6.67 -9.48 8.18
CA ILE A 69 -6.64 -10.73 7.40
C ILE A 69 -6.78 -11.94 8.32
#